data_AF-A0AAW2XUN4-F1
#
_entry.id   AF-A0AAW2XUN4-F1
#
_cell.length_a   1.000
_cell.length_b   1.000
_cell.length_c   1.000
_cell.angle_alpha   90.00
_cell.angle_beta   90.00
_cell.angle_gamma   90.00
#
_symmetry.space_group_name_H-M   'P 1'
#
loop_
_entity.id
_entity.type
_entity.pdbx_description
1 polymer ?
#
loop_
_entity_poly.entity_id
_entity_poly.type
_entity_poly.pdbx_seq_one_letter_code
_entity_poly.pdbx_strand_id
1 'polypeptide(L)'
;MVWHDPWHPLGPLIHRFPRGLVTVGIPLEAKLSVTIDVDGWNWPLITDIGHMEITEMLPPLAHTDAVSWHSTSGEFSIIDSYSLFQPPGPKVDWYVLLLGPFRIPRNCFILWLAIPRRLTMMDRSWWSGADRTCILCSRGEIESHDHMFFHCDFSRACLRILKSKVKFQVPIHGWQRTITWVARRWRGRHPWNASSRALFASLVYHIWMEHNRRRFGNESANSEHTARICLDQIRLTLLGAELRLDVNTSVLFRIWKILWHT
;
A
#
# COMPACT_ATOMS: atom_id res chain seq x y z
N MET A 1 18.38 13.20 -23.18
CA MET A 1 19.65 12.45 -23.06
C MET A 1 19.49 11.03 -23.60
N VAL A 2 20.53 10.49 -24.25
CA VAL A 2 20.51 9.14 -24.88
C VAL A 2 20.06 8.06 -23.89
N TRP A 3 20.55 8.10 -22.66
CA TRP A 3 20.35 7.02 -21.69
C TRP A 3 19.06 7.14 -20.87
N HIS A 4 18.58 8.35 -20.65
CA HIS A 4 17.50 8.64 -19.70
C HIS A 4 16.16 8.95 -20.36
N ASP A 5 16.16 9.47 -21.60
CA ASP A 5 14.93 9.85 -22.26
C ASP A 5 14.27 8.61 -22.90
N PRO A 6 12.93 8.52 -22.89
CA PRO A 6 12.20 7.39 -23.46
C PRO A 6 12.01 7.54 -24.99
N TRP A 7 13.10 7.74 -25.73
CA TRP A 7 13.06 7.89 -27.19
C TRP A 7 13.15 6.55 -27.94
N HIS A 8 13.60 5.49 -27.28
CA HIS A 8 13.80 4.15 -27.86
C HIS A 8 12.64 3.20 -27.47
N PRO A 9 12.24 2.23 -28.33
CA PRO A 9 11.18 1.26 -28.00
C PRO A 9 11.42 0.43 -26.74
N LEU A 10 12.69 0.26 -26.34
CA LEU A 10 13.08 -0.42 -25.09
C LEU A 10 12.88 0.44 -23.83
N GLY A 11 12.35 1.66 -23.98
CA GLY A 11 12.29 2.66 -22.93
C GLY A 11 13.66 3.32 -22.67
N PRO A 12 13.84 4.02 -21.53
CA PRO A 12 15.13 4.59 -21.17
C PRO A 12 16.21 3.51 -21.08
N LEU A 13 17.22 3.61 -21.93
CA LEU A 13 18.25 2.57 -22.10
C LEU A 13 18.99 2.26 -20.79
N ILE A 14 19.12 3.23 -19.88
CA ILE A 14 19.80 3.03 -18.58
C ILE A 14 19.11 1.98 -17.70
N HIS A 15 17.79 1.80 -17.82
CA HIS A 15 17.05 0.82 -17.01
C HIS A 15 17.30 -0.61 -17.49
N ARG A 16 17.49 -0.79 -18.79
CA ARG A 16 17.68 -2.10 -19.43
C ARG A 16 19.16 -2.48 -19.53
N PHE A 17 20.03 -1.49 -19.74
CA PHE A 17 21.46 -1.63 -19.98
C PHE A 17 22.28 -0.77 -19.02
N PRO A 18 22.28 -1.04 -17.70
CA PRO A 18 22.99 -0.23 -16.71
C PRO A 18 24.52 -0.24 -16.90
N ARG A 19 25.07 -1.22 -17.64
CA ARG A 19 26.49 -1.31 -18.02
C ARG A 19 26.78 -0.85 -19.45
N GLY A 20 25.78 -0.36 -20.17
CA GLY A 20 25.91 0.08 -21.57
C GLY A 20 26.91 1.22 -21.75
N LEU A 21 27.10 2.05 -20.73
CA LEU A 21 28.01 3.20 -20.73
C LEU A 21 29.46 2.84 -21.11
N VAL A 22 29.97 1.74 -20.56
CA VAL A 22 31.36 1.30 -20.78
C VAL A 22 31.51 0.57 -22.11
N THR A 23 30.43 -0.07 -22.55
CA THR A 23 30.45 -1.02 -23.68
C THR A 23 30.10 -0.37 -25.00
N VAL A 24 29.21 0.62 -24.99
CA VAL A 24 28.74 1.37 -26.17
C VAL A 24 29.59 2.64 -26.38
N GLY A 25 30.28 3.12 -25.36
CA GLY A 25 31.19 4.27 -25.48
C GLY A 25 30.50 5.64 -25.54
N ILE A 26 29.19 5.72 -25.23
CA ILE A 26 28.44 6.97 -25.16
C ILE A 26 28.36 7.45 -23.70
N PRO A 27 28.81 8.68 -23.38
CA PRO A 27 28.72 9.24 -22.04
C PRO A 27 27.29 9.28 -21.49
N LEU A 28 27.13 9.17 -20.16
CA LEU A 28 25.80 9.15 -19.50
C LEU A 28 24.98 10.41 -19.80
N GLU A 29 25.65 11.54 -19.90
CA GLU A 29 25.07 12.88 -20.08
C GLU A 29 24.88 13.23 -21.57
N ALA A 30 25.24 12.33 -22.49
CA ALA A 30 25.17 12.60 -23.92
C ALA A 30 23.74 12.90 -24.38
N LYS A 31 23.60 13.90 -25.24
CA LYS A 31 22.35 14.22 -25.93
C LYS A 31 22.11 13.22 -27.06
N LEU A 32 20.84 12.97 -27.37
CA LEU A 32 20.46 12.06 -28.47
C LEU A 32 21.00 12.51 -29.83
N SER A 33 21.21 13.83 -30.00
CA SER A 33 21.80 14.40 -31.20
C SER A 33 23.24 13.94 -31.48
N VAL A 34 23.96 13.39 -30.50
CA VAL A 34 25.34 12.89 -30.70
C VAL A 34 25.36 11.62 -31.57
N THR A 35 24.24 10.90 -31.63
CA THR A 35 24.10 9.65 -32.35
C THR A 35 23.27 9.79 -33.63
N ILE A 36 23.06 11.02 -34.11
CA ILE A 36 22.25 11.33 -35.30
C ILE A 36 23.08 12.24 -36.20
N ASP A 37 23.25 11.84 -37.46
CA ASP A 37 23.85 12.62 -38.54
C ASP A 37 22.80 12.99 -39.60
N VAL A 38 23.21 13.74 -40.62
CA VAL A 38 22.37 14.19 -41.74
C VAL A 38 21.71 13.02 -42.48
N ASP A 39 22.40 11.88 -42.55
CA ASP A 39 21.95 10.68 -43.29
C ASP A 39 21.26 9.63 -42.40
N GLY A 40 21.10 9.90 -41.10
CA GLY A 40 20.37 9.03 -40.17
C GLY A 40 21.13 8.72 -38.88
N TRP A 41 20.91 7.54 -38.30
CA TRP A 41 21.55 7.14 -37.06
C TRP A 41 23.06 6.92 -37.26
N ASN A 42 23.87 7.60 -36.45
CA ASN A 42 25.31 7.39 -36.35
C ASN A 42 25.63 6.74 -34.99
N TRP A 43 25.29 5.45 -34.86
CA TRP A 43 25.52 4.68 -33.64
C TRP A 43 26.94 4.11 -33.63
N PRO A 44 27.66 4.14 -32.48
CA PRO A 44 28.95 3.47 -32.37
C PRO A 44 28.79 1.95 -32.54
N LEU A 45 29.83 1.30 -33.08
CA LEU A 45 29.84 -0.14 -33.26
C LEU A 45 29.72 -0.84 -31.90
N ILE A 46 28.63 -1.58 -31.73
CA ILE A 46 28.39 -2.39 -30.53
C ILE A 46 29.00 -3.78 -30.76
N THR A 47 30.03 -4.12 -29.99
CA THR A 47 30.69 -5.43 -30.06
C THR A 47 30.14 -6.45 -29.06
N ASP A 48 29.44 -5.99 -28.02
CA ASP A 48 28.79 -6.84 -27.04
C ASP A 48 27.40 -7.27 -27.53
N ILE A 49 27.23 -8.58 -27.66
CA ILE A 49 25.97 -9.23 -28.05
C ILE A 49 24.82 -8.79 -27.15
N GLY A 50 25.08 -8.55 -25.86
CA GLY A 50 24.05 -8.10 -24.91
C GLY A 50 23.47 -6.72 -25.21
N HIS A 51 24.11 -5.92 -26.06
CA HIS A 51 23.70 -4.55 -26.39
C HIS A 51 23.29 -4.36 -27.86
N MET A 52 23.47 -5.37 -28.72
CA MET A 52 23.10 -5.28 -30.16
C MET A 52 21.60 -5.01 -30.37
N GLU A 53 20.74 -5.40 -29.41
CA GLU A 53 19.30 -5.10 -29.44
C GLU A 53 19.00 -3.59 -29.56
N ILE A 54 19.92 -2.72 -29.10
CA ILE A 54 19.79 -1.26 -29.22
C ILE A 54 19.78 -0.85 -30.70
N THR A 55 20.73 -1.33 -31.50
CA THR A 55 20.85 -0.93 -32.91
C THR A 55 19.80 -1.59 -33.80
N GLU A 56 19.39 -2.82 -33.46
CA GLU A 56 18.37 -3.57 -34.22
C GLU A 56 16.96 -2.97 -34.07
N MET A 57 16.68 -2.25 -32.98
CA MET A 57 15.37 -1.68 -32.67
C MET A 57 15.31 -0.15 -32.78
N LEU A 58 16.29 0.46 -33.46
CA LEU A 58 16.31 1.91 -33.65
C LEU A 58 15.04 2.37 -34.39
N PRO A 59 14.28 3.34 -33.83
CA PRO A 59 13.10 3.86 -34.49
C PRO A 59 13.50 4.67 -35.74
N PRO A 60 12.65 4.75 -36.78
CA PRO A 60 12.92 5.59 -37.93
C PRO A 60 13.02 7.06 -37.49
N LEU A 61 14.02 7.77 -38.01
CA LEU A 61 14.17 9.21 -37.77
C LEU A 61 13.17 9.98 -38.62
N ALA A 62 12.43 10.89 -37.99
CA ALA A 62 11.63 11.87 -38.72
C ALA A 62 12.53 12.97 -39.28
N HIS A 63 12.18 13.52 -40.45
CA HIS A 63 12.95 14.60 -41.08
C HIS A 63 12.83 15.95 -40.36
N THR A 64 11.87 16.08 -39.43
CA THR A 64 11.58 17.31 -38.69
C THR A 64 11.28 17.01 -37.23
N ASP A 65 11.91 17.76 -36.33
CA ASP A 65 11.61 17.70 -34.90
C ASP A 65 10.20 18.26 -34.63
N ALA A 66 9.37 17.47 -33.97
CA ALA A 66 8.05 17.87 -33.53
C ALA A 66 7.86 17.49 -32.06
N VAL A 67 7.33 18.42 -31.26
CA VAL A 67 6.94 18.14 -29.88
C VAL A 67 5.61 17.39 -29.92
N SER A 68 5.59 16.17 -29.36
CA SER A 68 4.40 15.35 -29.26
C SER A 68 4.15 14.92 -27.81
N TRP A 69 2.89 14.69 -27.46
CA TRP A 69 2.54 14.13 -26.16
C TRP A 69 2.76 12.63 -26.17
N HIS A 70 3.41 12.09 -25.14
CA HIS A 70 3.51 10.66 -24.92
C HIS A 70 2.16 10.12 -24.43
N SER A 71 1.24 9.90 -25.36
CA SER A 71 -0.11 9.40 -25.11
C SER A 71 -0.55 8.44 -26.22
N THR A 72 -1.55 7.62 -25.92
CA THR A 72 -2.11 6.67 -26.91
C THR A 72 -2.83 7.36 -28.07
N SER A 73 -3.30 8.60 -27.86
CA SER A 73 -4.01 9.40 -28.87
C SER A 73 -3.13 10.45 -29.57
N GLY A 74 -1.89 10.67 -29.11
CA GLY A 74 -1.03 11.78 -29.54
C GLY A 74 -1.41 13.15 -28.93
N GLU A 75 -2.53 13.24 -28.21
CA GLU A 75 -2.98 14.45 -27.52
C GLU A 75 -2.63 14.41 -26.02
N PHE A 76 -2.63 15.56 -25.36
CA PHE A 76 -2.39 15.60 -23.91
C PHE A 76 -3.47 14.83 -23.16
N SER A 77 -3.04 13.90 -22.31
CA SER A 77 -3.90 13.21 -21.36
C SER A 77 -3.28 13.27 -19.98
N ILE A 78 -4.08 13.70 -19.00
CA ILE A 78 -3.69 13.68 -17.58
C ILE A 78 -3.38 12.23 -17.16
N ILE A 79 -4.19 11.26 -17.60
CA ILE A 79 -4.02 9.85 -17.23
C ILE A 79 -2.68 9.30 -17.76
N ASP A 80 -2.36 9.59 -19.02
CA ASP A 80 -1.12 9.10 -19.65
C ASP A 80 0.10 9.80 -19.03
N SER A 81 -0.01 11.10 -18.74
CA SER A 81 1.03 11.87 -18.05
C SER A 81 1.30 11.34 -16.64
N TYR A 82 0.26 11.09 -15.84
CA TYR A 82 0.42 10.50 -14.50
C TYR A 82 1.02 9.09 -14.57
N SER A 83 0.61 8.28 -15.55
CA SER A 83 1.14 6.93 -15.74
C SER A 83 2.62 6.94 -16.12
N LEU A 84 3.06 7.96 -16.88
CA LEU A 84 4.46 8.17 -17.24
C LEU A 84 5.31 8.58 -16.02
N PHE A 85 4.87 9.54 -15.21
CA PHE A 85 5.61 10.01 -14.04
C PHE A 85 5.53 9.06 -12.85
N GLN A 86 4.47 8.26 -12.76
CA GLN A 86 4.23 7.33 -11.66
C GLN A 86 3.78 5.98 -12.22
N PRO A 87 4.73 5.19 -12.78
CA PRO A 87 4.40 3.89 -13.32
C PRO A 87 3.76 2.99 -12.24
N PRO A 88 2.81 2.11 -12.62
CA PRO A 88 2.16 1.21 -11.67
C PRO A 88 3.20 0.41 -10.89
N GLY A 89 3.19 0.54 -9.56
CA GLY A 89 4.04 -0.26 -8.69
C GLY A 89 3.67 -1.75 -8.72
N PRO A 90 4.47 -2.61 -8.08
CA PRO A 90 4.17 -4.04 -7.99
C PRO A 90 2.80 -4.27 -7.36
N LYS A 91 2.04 -5.23 -7.90
CA LYS A 91 0.76 -5.63 -7.32
C LYS A 91 0.99 -6.20 -5.92
N VAL A 92 0.32 -5.63 -4.92
CA VAL A 92 0.49 -6.00 -3.51
C VAL A 92 -0.79 -6.62 -2.94
N ASP A 93 -0.78 -7.89 -2.56
CA ASP A 93 -1.99 -8.62 -2.12
C ASP A 93 -2.81 -7.93 -1.01
N TRP A 94 -2.17 -7.13 -0.16
CA TRP A 94 -2.82 -6.44 0.96
C TRP A 94 -3.70 -5.26 0.53
N TYR A 95 -3.65 -4.81 -0.74
CA TYR A 95 -4.48 -3.70 -1.23
C TYR A 95 -5.98 -3.95 -0.97
N VAL A 96 -6.40 -5.21 -0.98
CA VAL A 96 -7.79 -5.61 -0.73
C VAL A 96 -8.28 -5.22 0.66
N LEU A 97 -7.39 -5.06 1.65
CA LEU A 97 -7.74 -4.64 3.01
C LEU A 97 -8.19 -3.18 3.08
N LEU A 98 -7.77 -2.36 2.10
CA LEU A 98 -8.03 -0.93 2.04
C LEU A 98 -9.23 -0.58 1.15
N LEU A 99 -9.70 -1.54 0.36
CA LEU A 99 -10.77 -1.36 -0.62
C LEU A 99 -12.05 -2.10 -0.21
N GLY A 100 -13.18 -1.62 -0.76
CA GLY A 100 -14.48 -2.25 -0.60
C GLY A 100 -15.50 -1.36 0.12
N PRO A 101 -16.69 -1.92 0.40
CA PRO A 101 -17.75 -1.25 1.15
C PRO A 101 -17.39 -1.19 2.65
N PHE A 102 -18.07 -0.30 3.38
CA PHE A 102 -17.87 -0.04 4.81
C PHE A 102 -16.50 0.52 5.20
N ARG A 103 -15.69 0.94 4.22
CA ARG A 103 -14.39 1.55 4.48
C ARG A 103 -14.56 2.88 5.18
N ILE A 104 -13.68 3.14 6.14
CA ILE A 104 -13.63 4.41 6.87
C ILE A 104 -12.29 5.05 6.53
N PRO A 105 -12.25 6.15 5.76
CA PRO A 105 -11.00 6.68 5.19
C PRO A 105 -9.87 6.85 6.19
N ARG A 106 -10.14 7.43 7.37
CA ARG A 106 -9.11 7.61 8.42
C ARG A 106 -8.53 6.28 8.92
N ASN A 107 -9.36 5.25 9.05
CA ASN A 107 -8.93 3.94 9.53
C ASN A 107 -8.07 3.25 8.45
N CYS A 108 -8.52 3.32 7.19
CA CYS A 108 -7.79 2.77 6.05
C CYS A 108 -6.43 3.47 5.85
N PHE A 109 -6.37 4.78 6.07
CA PHE A 109 -5.11 5.54 5.99
C PHE A 109 -4.09 5.07 7.03
N ILE A 110 -4.49 4.91 8.30
CA ILE A 110 -3.60 4.40 9.34
C ILE A 110 -3.20 2.94 9.05
N LEU A 111 -4.13 2.10 8.59
CA LEU A 111 -3.79 0.73 8.19
C LEU A 111 -2.79 0.70 7.02
N TRP A 112 -2.96 1.57 6.03
CA TRP A 112 -2.03 1.70 4.90
C TRP A 112 -0.62 2.11 5.33
N LEU A 113 -0.48 2.94 6.37
CA LEU A 113 0.81 3.23 6.99
C LEU A 113 1.34 2.07 7.82
N ALA A 114 0.47 1.38 8.56
CA ALA A 114 0.86 0.26 9.44
C ALA A 114 1.39 -0.94 8.65
N ILE A 115 0.79 -1.28 7.51
CA ILE A 115 1.18 -2.45 6.70
C ILE A 115 2.69 -2.44 6.37
N PRO A 116 3.27 -1.38 5.77
CA PRO A 116 4.71 -1.27 5.50
C PRO A 116 5.54 -0.84 6.72
N ARG A 117 5.01 -0.93 7.94
CA ARG A 117 5.66 -0.50 9.19
C ARG A 117 6.07 0.98 9.22
N ARG A 118 5.24 1.86 8.63
CA ARG A 118 5.51 3.31 8.55
C ARG A 118 4.86 4.12 9.68
N LEU A 119 4.16 3.47 10.62
CA LEU A 119 3.77 4.15 11.85
C LEU A 119 5.02 4.43 12.67
N THR A 120 5.18 5.68 13.09
CA THR A 120 6.34 6.17 13.86
C THR A 120 6.28 5.61 15.27
N MET A 121 6.80 4.40 15.46
CA MET A 121 7.07 3.84 16.78
C MET A 121 8.43 4.34 17.27
N MET A 122 8.72 4.13 18.55
CA MET A 122 10.04 4.43 19.13
C MET A 122 11.18 3.51 18.62
N ASP A 123 10.97 2.84 17.47
CA ASP A 123 11.95 1.97 16.81
C ASP A 123 12.94 2.74 15.92
N ARG A 124 12.76 4.06 15.76
CA ARG A 124 13.68 4.88 14.94
C ARG A 124 14.97 5.19 15.71
N SER A 125 16.09 4.79 15.10
CA SER A 125 17.46 4.87 15.64
C SER A 125 17.92 6.27 16.05
N TRP A 126 17.32 7.34 15.52
CA TRP A 126 17.70 8.72 15.81
C TRP A 126 17.08 9.30 17.09
N TRP A 127 16.11 8.61 17.70
CA TRP A 127 15.55 9.02 19.00
C TRP A 127 16.34 8.38 20.15
N SER A 128 17.61 8.76 20.27
CA SER A 128 18.52 8.30 21.32
C SER A 128 18.01 8.76 22.69
N GLY A 129 17.74 7.82 23.61
CA GLY A 129 17.45 8.10 25.02
C GLY A 129 15.98 7.98 25.45
N ALA A 130 15.03 7.68 24.56
CA ALA A 130 13.64 7.53 24.97
C ALA A 130 13.24 6.08 25.27
N ASP A 131 12.33 5.95 26.22
CA ASP A 131 11.75 4.68 26.63
C ASP A 131 11.04 4.01 25.45
N ARG A 132 11.57 2.84 25.06
CA ARG A 132 11.08 2.00 23.97
C ARG A 132 10.07 0.96 24.46
N THR A 133 9.69 0.98 25.73
CA THR A 133 8.69 0.06 26.25
C THR A 133 7.30 0.42 25.76
N CYS A 134 6.46 -0.60 25.55
CA CYS A 134 5.11 -0.41 25.06
C CYS A 134 4.22 0.25 26.11
N ILE A 135 3.79 1.50 25.86
CA ILE A 135 2.92 2.27 26.77
C ILE A 135 1.50 1.67 26.95
N LEU A 136 1.11 0.72 26.09
CA LEU A 136 -0.21 0.08 26.18
C LEU A 136 -0.29 -0.97 27.29
N CYS A 137 0.84 -1.51 27.74
CA CYS A 137 0.88 -2.56 28.78
C CYS A 137 2.02 -2.37 29.77
N SER A 138 1.85 -2.86 30.99
CA SER A 138 2.83 -2.73 32.07
C SER A 138 3.92 -3.81 32.05
N ARG A 139 4.19 -4.46 30.91
CA ARG A 139 5.16 -5.58 30.82
C ARG A 139 6.60 -5.16 30.59
N GLY A 140 6.86 -3.91 30.21
CA GLY A 140 8.22 -3.45 29.85
C GLY A 140 8.74 -4.07 28.54
N GLU A 141 7.86 -4.63 27.71
CA GLU A 141 8.22 -5.19 26.40
C GLU A 141 8.56 -4.09 25.40
N ILE A 142 9.52 -4.35 24.51
CA ILE A 142 9.93 -3.40 23.47
C ILE A 142 8.79 -3.20 22.48
N GLU A 143 8.49 -1.93 22.20
CA GLU A 143 7.48 -1.52 21.24
C GLU A 143 7.88 -1.95 19.82
N SER A 144 6.96 -2.66 19.17
CA SER A 144 7.06 -3.09 17.79
C SER A 144 5.65 -3.27 17.23
N HIS A 145 5.49 -3.30 15.91
CA HIS A 145 4.19 -3.59 15.27
C HIS A 145 3.64 -4.96 15.72
N ASP A 146 4.53 -5.95 15.84
CA ASP A 146 4.19 -7.29 16.30
C ASP A 146 3.64 -7.25 17.74
N HIS A 147 4.35 -6.56 18.64
CA HIS A 147 3.90 -6.42 20.01
C HIS A 147 2.62 -5.59 20.10
N MET A 148 2.63 -4.38 19.59
CA MET A 148 1.55 -3.40 19.75
C MET A 148 0.20 -3.95 19.26
N PHE A 149 0.16 -4.66 18.12
CA PHE A 149 -1.11 -5.13 17.57
C PHE A 149 -1.52 -6.54 17.99
N PHE A 150 -0.57 -7.43 18.32
CA PHE A 150 -0.88 -8.85 18.54
C PHE A 150 -0.35 -9.43 19.86
N HIS A 151 0.81 -8.98 20.36
CA HIS A 151 1.36 -9.54 21.60
C HIS A 151 1.05 -8.75 22.88
N CYS A 152 0.69 -7.47 22.76
CA CYS A 152 0.33 -6.60 23.88
C CYS A 152 -0.96 -7.07 24.56
N ASP A 153 -0.99 -7.09 25.90
CA ASP A 153 -2.15 -7.51 26.67
C ASP A 153 -3.39 -6.67 26.37
N PHE A 154 -3.21 -5.37 26.21
CA PHE A 154 -4.27 -4.44 25.82
C PHE A 154 -4.92 -4.87 24.50
N SER A 155 -4.12 -5.07 23.47
CA SER A 155 -4.58 -5.43 22.13
C SER A 155 -5.16 -6.84 22.07
N ARG A 156 -4.60 -7.80 22.83
CA ARG A 156 -5.18 -9.15 22.99
C ARG A 156 -6.54 -9.11 23.67
N ALA A 157 -6.72 -8.24 24.67
CA ALA A 157 -8.02 -8.06 25.31
C ALA A 157 -9.05 -7.51 24.31
N CYS A 158 -8.69 -6.50 23.50
CA CYS A 158 -9.53 -6.01 22.41
C CYS A 158 -9.93 -7.14 21.45
N LEU A 159 -8.95 -7.92 20.96
CA LEU A 159 -9.18 -9.06 20.06
C LEU A 159 -10.12 -10.10 20.67
N ARG A 160 -9.97 -10.44 21.96
CA ARG A 160 -10.87 -11.36 22.67
C ARG A 160 -12.30 -10.86 22.70
N ILE A 161 -12.50 -9.57 22.95
CA ILE A 161 -13.84 -8.95 22.97
C ILE A 161 -14.45 -8.97 21.57
N LEU A 162 -13.71 -8.58 20.53
CA LEU A 162 -14.20 -8.62 19.15
C LEU A 162 -14.53 -10.06 18.71
N LYS A 163 -13.70 -11.03 19.08
CA LYS A 163 -13.96 -12.45 18.83
C LYS A 163 -15.25 -12.93 19.48
N SER A 164 -15.50 -12.57 20.73
CA SER A 164 -16.70 -13.02 21.46
C SER A 164 -17.98 -12.32 20.95
N LYS A 165 -17.89 -11.06 20.53
CA LYS A 165 -19.05 -10.27 20.12
C LYS A 165 -19.50 -10.54 18.69
N VAL A 166 -18.55 -10.65 17.76
CA VAL A 166 -18.86 -10.73 16.31
C VAL A 166 -18.12 -11.86 15.60
N LYS A 167 -17.54 -12.84 16.30
CA LYS A 167 -16.76 -13.94 15.70
C LYS A 167 -15.54 -13.47 14.88
N PHE A 168 -15.02 -12.29 15.20
CA PHE A 168 -13.82 -11.75 14.55
C PHE A 168 -12.58 -12.55 14.99
N GLN A 169 -12.02 -13.33 14.07
CA GLN A 169 -10.87 -14.19 14.35
C GLN A 169 -9.70 -13.77 13.46
N VAL A 170 -8.60 -13.45 14.13
CA VAL A 170 -7.32 -13.13 13.52
C VAL A 170 -6.26 -13.97 14.24
N PRO A 171 -5.38 -14.69 13.52
CA PRO A 171 -4.33 -15.44 14.15
C PRO A 171 -3.32 -14.50 14.80
N ILE A 172 -2.81 -14.89 15.97
CA ILE A 172 -1.75 -14.16 16.67
C ILE A 172 -0.41 -14.64 16.10
N HIS A 173 -0.04 -14.09 14.94
CA HIS A 173 1.28 -14.23 14.32
C HIS A 173 2.00 -12.88 14.31
N GLY A 174 3.23 -12.85 13.78
CA GLY A 174 3.88 -11.59 13.44
C GLY A 174 3.06 -10.79 12.41
N TRP A 175 3.13 -9.46 12.53
CA TRP A 175 2.46 -8.43 11.76
C TRP A 175 2.32 -8.78 10.28
N GLN A 176 3.44 -9.02 9.60
CA GLN A 176 3.43 -9.27 8.16
C GLN A 176 2.68 -10.56 7.80
N ARG A 177 2.87 -11.63 8.58
CA ARG A 177 2.16 -12.91 8.38
C ARG A 177 0.67 -12.74 8.59
N THR A 178 0.28 -11.96 9.60
CA THR A 178 -1.12 -11.66 9.87
C THR A 178 -1.74 -10.84 8.74
N ILE A 179 -1.05 -9.80 8.23
CA ILE A 179 -1.50 -9.01 7.07
C ILE A 179 -1.75 -9.90 5.84
N THR A 180 -0.80 -10.78 5.51
CA THR A 180 -0.97 -11.73 4.39
C THR A 180 -2.16 -12.65 4.63
N TRP A 181 -2.35 -13.14 5.86
CA TRP A 181 -3.46 -14.02 6.20
C TRP A 181 -4.81 -13.31 6.08
N VAL A 182 -4.97 -12.11 6.66
CA VAL A 182 -6.25 -11.38 6.61
C VAL A 182 -6.60 -10.94 5.19
N ALA A 183 -5.59 -10.55 4.39
CA ALA A 183 -5.78 -10.18 2.98
C ALA A 183 -6.34 -11.35 2.16
N ARG A 184 -5.81 -12.56 2.40
CA ARG A 184 -6.31 -13.79 1.77
C ARG A 184 -7.68 -14.19 2.32
N ARG A 185 -7.84 -14.19 3.65
CA ARG A 185 -9.04 -14.68 4.34
C ARG A 185 -10.30 -13.88 4.03
N TRP A 186 -10.16 -12.57 3.84
CA TRP A 186 -11.28 -11.66 3.59
C TRP A 186 -11.25 -11.06 2.19
N ARG A 187 -10.67 -11.79 1.23
CA ARG A 187 -10.75 -11.44 -0.19
C ARG A 187 -12.20 -11.55 -0.69
N GLY A 188 -12.52 -10.80 -1.74
CA GLY A 188 -13.84 -10.84 -2.40
C GLY A 188 -14.85 -9.83 -1.84
N ARG A 189 -16.10 -9.95 -2.31
CA ARG A 189 -17.17 -8.97 -2.07
C ARG A 189 -18.18 -9.37 -1.00
N HIS A 190 -18.05 -10.56 -0.41
CA HIS A 190 -18.99 -11.04 0.60
C HIS A 190 -19.12 -10.02 1.76
N PRO A 191 -20.34 -9.63 2.19
CA PRO A 191 -20.54 -8.60 3.21
C PRO A 191 -19.78 -8.87 4.52
N TRP A 192 -19.77 -10.13 4.98
CA TRP A 192 -18.90 -10.58 6.09
C TRP A 192 -17.42 -10.22 5.89
N ASN A 193 -16.84 -10.52 4.73
CA ASN A 193 -15.44 -10.22 4.43
C ASN A 193 -15.18 -8.71 4.39
N ALA A 194 -16.10 -7.93 3.83
CA ALA A 194 -15.99 -6.47 3.83
C ALA A 194 -16.08 -5.89 5.26
N SER A 195 -17.05 -6.32 6.07
CA SER A 195 -17.18 -5.88 7.47
C SER A 195 -15.97 -6.29 8.32
N SER A 196 -15.36 -7.45 8.05
CA SER A 196 -14.16 -7.92 8.74
C SER A 196 -12.94 -7.07 8.39
N ARG A 197 -12.74 -6.70 7.12
CA ARG A 197 -11.68 -5.76 6.71
C ARG A 197 -11.86 -4.39 7.37
N ALA A 198 -13.08 -3.88 7.39
CA ALA A 198 -13.39 -2.61 8.04
C ALA A 198 -13.13 -2.66 9.55
N LEU A 199 -13.53 -3.74 10.22
CA LEU A 199 -13.26 -3.96 11.64
C LEU A 199 -11.76 -4.09 11.94
N PHE A 200 -11.00 -4.77 11.07
CA PHE A 200 -9.55 -4.88 11.22
C PHE A 200 -8.86 -3.51 11.09
N ALA A 201 -9.25 -2.70 10.09
CA ALA A 201 -8.76 -1.34 9.95
C ALA A 201 -9.14 -0.46 11.15
N SER A 202 -10.37 -0.62 11.68
CA SER A 202 -10.83 0.07 12.89
C SER A 202 -10.03 -0.30 14.12
N LEU A 203 -9.76 -1.60 14.33
CA LEU A 203 -8.94 -2.08 15.43
C LEU A 203 -7.51 -1.50 15.39
N VAL A 204 -6.86 -1.56 14.23
CA VAL A 204 -5.51 -1.01 14.02
C VAL A 204 -5.50 0.50 14.29
N TYR A 205 -6.48 1.22 13.76
CA TYR A 205 -6.64 2.66 13.99
C TYR A 205 -6.80 3.01 15.47
N HIS A 206 -7.72 2.36 16.19
CA HIS A 206 -8.02 2.73 17.57
C HIS A 206 -6.95 2.26 18.56
N ILE A 207 -6.24 1.16 18.29
CA ILE A 207 -5.03 0.79 19.04
C ILE A 207 -3.96 1.86 18.87
N TRP A 208 -3.74 2.33 17.64
CA TRP A 208 -2.78 3.39 17.35
C TRP A 208 -3.16 4.72 18.01
N MET A 209 -4.44 5.09 17.97
CA MET A 209 -4.95 6.28 18.65
C MET A 209 -4.77 6.19 20.17
N GLU A 210 -5.06 5.04 20.76
CA GLU A 210 -4.87 4.82 22.21
C GLU A 210 -3.38 4.92 22.59
N HIS A 211 -2.50 4.33 21.78
CA HIS A 211 -1.05 4.44 21.99
C HIS A 211 -0.60 5.90 22.00
N ASN A 212 -1.00 6.68 21.00
CA ASN A 212 -0.67 8.11 20.93
C ASN A 212 -1.27 8.92 22.08
N ARG A 213 -2.52 8.64 22.49
CA ARG A 213 -3.17 9.32 23.61
C ARG A 213 -2.43 9.10 24.92
N ARG A 214 -2.02 7.86 25.21
CA ARG A 214 -1.22 7.56 26.40
C ARG A 214 0.15 8.22 26.35
N ARG A 215 0.79 8.18 25.17
CA ARG A 215 2.15 8.69 25.00
C ARG A 215 2.26 10.20 25.07
N PHE A 216 1.30 10.92 24.50
CA PHE A 216 1.38 12.39 24.33
C PHE A 216 0.31 13.17 25.10
N GLY A 217 -0.78 12.52 25.50
CA GLY A 217 -1.91 13.17 26.19
C GLY A 217 -2.09 12.78 27.65
N ASN A 218 -1.35 11.78 28.15
CA ASN A 218 -1.51 11.21 29.51
C ASN A 218 -2.95 10.75 29.81
N GLU A 219 -3.72 10.42 28.77
CA GLU A 219 -5.06 9.87 28.86
C GLU A 219 -5.03 8.38 28.51
N SER A 220 -5.83 7.57 29.20
CA SER A 220 -5.94 6.14 28.88
C SER A 220 -7.38 5.68 28.93
N ALA A 221 -7.76 4.89 27.93
CA ALA A 221 -8.97 4.09 27.93
C ALA A 221 -8.63 2.62 28.15
N ASN A 222 -9.57 1.86 28.71
CA ASN A 222 -9.42 0.42 28.82
C ASN A 222 -9.72 -0.29 27.48
N SER A 223 -9.29 -1.54 27.37
CA SER A 223 -9.46 -2.34 26.15
C SER A 223 -10.92 -2.59 25.81
N GLU A 224 -11.82 -2.59 26.80
CA GLU A 224 -13.26 -2.72 26.58
C GLU A 224 -13.83 -1.51 25.84
N HIS A 225 -13.47 -0.30 26.26
CA HIS A 225 -13.88 0.93 25.60
C HIS A 225 -13.40 0.98 24.15
N THR A 226 -12.12 0.69 23.90
CA THR A 226 -11.53 0.66 22.56
C THR A 226 -12.22 -0.38 21.67
N ALA A 227 -12.45 -1.60 22.17
CA ALA A 227 -13.16 -2.63 21.42
C ALA A 227 -14.62 -2.24 21.13
N ARG A 228 -15.29 -1.58 22.07
CA ARG A 228 -16.65 -1.07 21.91
C ARG A 228 -16.73 -0.02 20.81
N ILE A 229 -15.82 0.96 20.80
CA ILE A 229 -15.74 1.95 19.72
C ILE A 229 -15.57 1.26 18.36
N CYS A 230 -14.70 0.25 18.26
CA CYS A 230 -14.51 -0.50 17.01
C CYS A 230 -15.82 -1.16 16.56
N LEU A 231 -16.55 -1.81 17.47
CA LEU A 231 -17.82 -2.47 17.15
C LEU A 231 -18.89 -1.46 16.71
N ASP A 232 -19.06 -0.38 17.45
CA ASP A 232 -20.10 0.60 17.19
C ASP A 232 -19.82 1.37 15.89
N GLN A 233 -18.56 1.68 15.60
CA GLN A 233 -18.16 2.31 14.36
C GLN A 233 -18.56 1.45 13.14
N ILE A 234 -18.34 0.13 13.20
CA ILE A 234 -18.74 -0.76 12.10
C ILE A 234 -20.24 -0.98 12.08
N ARG A 235 -20.92 -1.10 13.23
CA ARG A 235 -22.39 -1.21 13.27
C ARG A 235 -23.07 -0.02 12.61
N LEU A 236 -22.64 1.21 12.94
CA LEU A 236 -23.19 2.42 12.32
C LEU A 236 -22.94 2.43 10.81
N THR A 237 -21.76 1.98 10.37
CA THR A 237 -21.43 1.86 8.95
C THR A 237 -22.30 0.82 8.23
N LEU A 238 -22.63 -0.29 8.90
CA LEU A 238 -23.53 -1.31 8.36
C LEU A 238 -24.99 -0.83 8.30
N LEU A 239 -25.45 -0.10 9.32
CA LEU A 239 -26.79 0.47 9.39
C LEU A 239 -27.03 1.54 8.32
N GLY A 240 -26.01 2.34 8.01
CA GLY A 240 -26.09 3.38 6.98
C GLY A 240 -25.84 2.89 5.56
N ALA A 241 -25.60 1.59 5.35
CA ALA A 241 -25.30 1.06 4.03
C ALA A 241 -26.54 0.45 3.37
N GLU A 242 -26.75 0.79 2.09
CA GLU A 242 -27.75 0.13 1.25
C GLU A 242 -27.27 -1.26 0.85
N LEU A 243 -27.68 -2.28 1.62
CA LEU A 243 -27.33 -3.67 1.38
C LEU A 243 -28.47 -4.42 0.69
N ARG A 244 -28.10 -5.32 -0.23
CA ARG A 244 -29.06 -6.20 -0.88
C ARG A 244 -29.71 -7.09 0.19
N LEU A 245 -31.03 -7.22 0.09
CA LEU A 245 -31.82 -8.10 0.94
C LEU A 245 -31.64 -9.55 0.52
N ASP A 246 -30.59 -10.18 1.00
CA ASP A 246 -30.29 -11.59 0.78
C ASP A 246 -29.88 -12.29 2.08
N VAL A 247 -29.76 -13.61 2.01
CA VAL A 247 -29.39 -14.47 3.15
C VAL A 247 -28.05 -14.04 3.77
N ASN A 248 -27.10 -13.54 2.97
CA ASN A 248 -25.79 -13.14 3.47
C ASN A 248 -25.88 -11.86 4.32
N THR A 249 -26.72 -10.90 3.92
CA THR A 249 -27.01 -9.69 4.70
C THR A 249 -27.75 -10.03 6.00
N SER A 250 -28.74 -10.93 5.96
CA SER A 250 -29.44 -11.38 7.17
C SER A 250 -28.50 -12.07 8.17
N VAL A 251 -27.62 -12.95 7.68
CA VAL A 251 -26.60 -13.62 8.52
C VAL A 251 -25.62 -12.59 9.09
N LEU A 252 -25.19 -11.60 8.29
CA LEU A 252 -24.33 -10.52 8.75
C LEU A 252 -24.99 -9.77 9.91
N PHE A 253 -26.24 -9.33 9.76
CA PHE A 253 -26.94 -8.56 10.79
C PHE A 253 -27.17 -9.35 12.06
N ARG A 254 -27.42 -10.66 11.96
CA ARG A 254 -27.46 -11.55 13.12
C ARG A 254 -26.12 -11.62 13.85
N ILE A 255 -25.00 -11.70 13.13
CA ILE A 255 -23.66 -11.69 13.75
C ILE A 255 -23.38 -10.35 14.44
N TRP A 256 -23.75 -9.24 13.81
CA TRP A 256 -23.54 -7.89 14.33
C TRP A 256 -24.58 -7.45 15.38
N LYS A 257 -25.59 -8.30 15.63
CA LYS A 257 -26.74 -8.04 16.50
C LYS A 257 -27.49 -6.75 16.13
N ILE A 258 -27.63 -6.52 14.83
CA ILE A 258 -28.42 -5.42 14.27
C ILE A 258 -29.87 -5.91 14.18
N LEU A 259 -30.80 -5.14 14.74
CA LEU A 259 -32.23 -5.43 14.65
C LEU A 259 -32.66 -5.26 13.19
N TRP A 260 -33.08 -6.37 12.59
CA TRP A 260 -33.59 -6.41 11.23
C TRP A 260 -35.10 -6.61 11.30
N HIS A 261 -35.86 -5.56 10.98
CA HIS A 261 -37.30 -5.67 10.80
C HIS A 261 -37.54 -6.13 9.36
N THR A 262 -38.03 -7.36 9.22
CA THR A 262 -38.60 -7.86 7.96
C THR A 262 -39.91 -7.17 7.65
#